data_AF-A0A0D2X464-F1
#
_entry.id   AF-A0A0D2X464-F1
#
_cell.length_a   1.000
_cell.length_b   1.000
_cell.length_c   1.000
_cell.angle_alpha   90.00
_cell.angle_beta   90.00
_cell.angle_gamma   90.00
#
_symmetry.space_group_name_H-M   'P 1'
#
loop_
_entity.id
_entity.type
_entity.pdbx_description
1 polymer ?
#
loop_
_entity_poly.entity_id
_entity_poly.type
_entity_poly.pdbx_seq_one_letter_code
_entity_poly.pdbx_strand_id
1 'polypeptide(L)'
;MTSAVARNAALLIAECSENARDLVRRCPPRLQARNKKLVFELSSESGECTLVPKASIANPAPFEGDVRVTRWRAPHHDEMPATLGFDAGTVEMSFPASIFAYDIPTTSQDGKPVVPWYVNFADSNVFGFYGGGLYAQDEMQVTEHPILGSVRQMLENLDLSKNPKMKALTMETQPTPILVENVQRRVVVDTFPSAAAPGGLYGNAFASASFETIVQATHVLNPPTMSNIIAIAAQGYGFGEYALPVINFSFLTAYTGFAAAVASSWLRLGKPADRKSFKVVINTGNWGCGAFGGNPTMMALIQFAAAQAAGVDELIYSTVMPSPAVNRAREIWNELVPTLRDKPVGAWLGAFEKLRLRWGVSNGT
;
A
#
# COMPACT_ATOMS: atom_id res chain seq x y z
N MET A 1 -15.51 21.37 22.71
CA MET A 1 -14.09 21.07 22.42
C MET A 1 -14.04 19.80 21.59
N THR A 2 -14.17 19.93 20.27
CA THR A 2 -14.02 18.82 19.31
C THR A 2 -12.53 18.50 19.20
N SER A 3 -12.12 17.28 19.54
CA SER A 3 -10.71 16.88 19.53
C SER A 3 -10.10 17.12 18.14
N ALA A 4 -8.89 17.67 18.11
CA ALA A 4 -8.14 18.02 16.90
C ALA A 4 -7.89 16.81 15.97
N VAL A 5 -8.16 15.59 16.43
CA VAL A 5 -7.99 14.34 15.68
C VAL A 5 -9.09 14.12 14.63
N ALA A 6 -10.27 14.74 14.80
CA ALA A 6 -11.41 14.58 13.91
C ALA A 6 -11.40 15.50 12.66
N ARG A 7 -10.31 16.22 12.40
CA ARG A 7 -10.17 17.12 11.23
C ARG A 7 -9.31 16.52 10.10
N ASN A 8 -9.17 15.19 10.02
CA ASN A 8 -8.50 14.54 8.91
C ASN A 8 -9.52 14.16 7.83
N ALA A 9 -9.34 14.75 6.65
CA ALA A 9 -10.38 15.04 5.68
C ALA A 9 -10.85 13.86 4.81
N ALA A 10 -10.27 12.66 4.97
CA ALA A 10 -10.77 11.50 4.24
C ALA A 10 -12.15 11.07 4.79
N LEU A 11 -13.14 10.93 3.91
CA LEU A 11 -14.50 10.54 4.30
C LEU A 11 -14.67 9.02 4.15
N LEU A 12 -14.96 8.32 5.25
CA LEU A 12 -15.37 6.91 5.20
C LEU A 12 -16.71 6.81 4.48
N ILE A 13 -16.77 6.07 3.36
CA ILE A 13 -17.99 5.93 2.55
C ILE A 13 -18.61 4.54 2.61
N ALA A 14 -17.82 3.52 2.93
CA ALA A 14 -18.31 2.16 3.14
C ALA A 14 -17.35 1.37 4.03
N GLU A 15 -17.88 0.42 4.78
CA GLU A 15 -17.09 -0.56 5.53
C GLU A 15 -17.76 -1.93 5.53
N CYS A 16 -16.96 -2.98 5.63
CA CYS A 16 -17.42 -4.31 6.00
C CYS A 16 -16.34 -5.02 6.84
N SER A 17 -16.74 -6.04 7.57
CA SER A 17 -15.82 -6.88 8.34
C SER A 17 -16.27 -8.32 8.22
N GLU A 18 -15.30 -9.22 8.06
CA GLU A 18 -15.54 -10.64 7.81
C GLU A 18 -14.55 -11.46 8.62
N ASN A 19 -15.01 -12.59 9.16
CA ASN A 19 -14.10 -13.56 9.73
C ASN A 19 -13.17 -14.09 8.63
N ALA A 20 -11.86 -14.09 8.89
CA ALA A 20 -10.85 -14.41 7.89
C ALA A 20 -11.03 -15.82 7.29
N ARG A 21 -11.36 -16.80 8.12
CA ARG A 21 -11.54 -18.19 7.70
C ARG A 21 -12.78 -18.35 6.83
N ASP A 22 -13.88 -17.73 7.23
CA ASP A 22 -15.14 -17.79 6.49
C ASP A 22 -15.04 -17.05 5.16
N LEU A 23 -14.34 -15.91 5.13
CA LEU A 23 -14.07 -15.16 3.91
C LEU A 23 -13.30 -16.00 2.89
N VAL A 24 -12.19 -16.64 3.29
CA VAL A 24 -11.39 -17.48 2.38
C VAL A 24 -12.19 -18.69 1.89
N ARG A 25 -13.03 -19.30 2.73
CA ARG A 25 -13.89 -20.44 2.34
C ARG A 25 -14.98 -20.05 1.36
N ARG A 26 -15.68 -18.93 1.61
CA ARG A 26 -16.81 -18.46 0.80
C ARG A 26 -16.36 -17.78 -0.49
N CYS A 27 -15.21 -17.13 -0.45
CA CYS A 27 -14.66 -16.34 -1.55
C CYS A 27 -13.17 -16.68 -1.74
N PRO A 28 -12.80 -17.91 -2.14
CA PRO A 28 -11.41 -18.29 -2.31
C PRO A 28 -10.74 -17.46 -3.42
N PRO A 29 -9.43 -17.14 -3.32
CA PRO A 29 -8.70 -16.41 -4.35
C PRO A 29 -8.79 -17.13 -5.72
N ARG A 30 -9.09 -16.39 -6.79
CA ARG A 30 -9.14 -16.89 -8.16
C ARG A 30 -7.78 -16.72 -8.86
N LEU A 31 -6.93 -17.73 -8.72
CA LEU A 31 -5.58 -17.74 -9.30
C LEU A 31 -5.59 -18.44 -10.66
N GLN A 32 -5.07 -17.80 -11.70
CA GLN A 32 -4.91 -18.40 -13.03
C GLN A 32 -3.48 -18.90 -13.22
N ALA A 33 -2.49 -18.09 -12.81
CA ALA A 33 -1.08 -18.40 -12.94
C ALA A 33 -0.64 -19.58 -12.08
N ARG A 34 0.06 -20.53 -12.70
CA ARG A 34 0.54 -21.77 -12.06
C ARG A 34 1.41 -21.52 -10.81
N ASN A 35 2.29 -20.53 -10.87
CA ASN A 35 3.23 -20.26 -9.78
C ASN A 35 2.54 -19.58 -8.59
N LYS A 36 1.50 -18.77 -8.82
CA LYS A 36 0.69 -18.20 -7.73
C LYS A 36 -0.19 -19.25 -7.07
N LYS A 37 -0.77 -20.19 -7.85
CA LYS A 37 -1.49 -21.35 -7.31
C LYS A 37 -0.59 -22.17 -6.38
N LEU A 38 0.62 -22.48 -6.84
CA LEU A 38 1.63 -23.18 -6.03
C LEU A 38 1.91 -22.44 -4.71
N VAL A 39 2.20 -21.14 -4.76
CA VAL A 39 2.47 -20.36 -3.53
C VAL A 39 1.26 -20.34 -2.59
N PHE A 40 0.04 -20.23 -3.12
CA PHE A 40 -1.17 -20.31 -2.32
C PHE A 40 -1.31 -21.67 -1.64
N GLU A 41 -1.12 -22.76 -2.37
CA GLU A 41 -1.18 -24.14 -1.85
C GLU A 41 -0.14 -24.40 -0.76
N LEU A 42 1.08 -23.86 -0.90
CA LEU A 42 2.13 -23.95 0.13
C LEU A 42 1.72 -23.26 1.44
N SER A 43 0.84 -22.27 1.35
CA SER A 43 0.39 -21.44 2.47
C SER A 43 -0.99 -21.80 3.02
N SER A 44 -1.74 -22.68 2.33
CA SER A 44 -3.12 -23.00 2.66
C SER A 44 -3.23 -24.17 3.63
N GLU A 45 -4.20 -24.08 4.54
CA GLU A 45 -4.51 -25.12 5.55
C GLU A 45 -4.77 -26.52 4.96
N SER A 46 -5.19 -26.59 3.69
CA SER A 46 -5.51 -27.86 3.06
C SER A 46 -4.31 -28.80 2.91
N GLY A 47 -3.07 -28.28 2.89
CA GLY A 47 -1.83 -29.09 2.82
C GLY A 47 -1.73 -30.04 1.60
N GLU A 48 -2.69 -29.97 0.67
CA GLU A 48 -2.73 -30.75 -0.56
C GLU A 48 -2.17 -29.90 -1.69
N CYS A 49 -0.85 -29.71 -1.69
CA CYS A 49 -0.19 -29.31 -2.93
C CYS A 49 -0.15 -30.54 -3.83
N THR A 50 -0.90 -30.50 -4.92
CA THR A 50 -0.88 -31.56 -5.95
C THR A 50 0.36 -31.46 -6.83
N LEU A 51 1.09 -30.35 -6.73
CA LEU A 51 2.20 -29.98 -7.62
C LEU A 51 3.58 -30.33 -7.05
N VAL A 52 3.73 -30.51 -5.73
CA VAL A 52 4.99 -30.93 -5.08
C VAL A 52 4.75 -31.90 -3.91
N PRO A 53 5.68 -32.86 -3.66
CA PRO A 53 5.53 -33.85 -2.59
C PRO A 53 5.36 -33.24 -1.19
N LYS A 54 4.41 -33.77 -0.40
CA LYS A 54 4.02 -33.31 0.95
C LYS A 54 5.16 -33.10 1.97
N ALA A 55 6.32 -33.73 1.78
CA ALA A 55 7.44 -33.69 2.72
C ALA A 55 8.08 -32.28 2.90
N SER A 56 7.67 -31.30 2.09
CA SER A 56 8.25 -29.95 2.08
C SER A 56 7.30 -28.85 2.60
N ILE A 57 6.06 -29.20 3.01
CA ILE A 57 5.02 -28.22 3.31
C ILE A 57 4.86 -28.13 4.83
N ALA A 58 5.29 -27.03 5.42
CA ALA A 58 4.99 -26.71 6.82
C ALA A 58 3.47 -26.72 7.01
N ASN A 59 2.95 -27.36 8.06
CA ASN A 59 1.51 -27.35 8.38
C ASN A 59 1.08 -25.91 8.71
N PRO A 60 0.47 -25.15 7.78
CA PRO A 60 0.28 -23.72 7.99
C PRO A 60 -0.79 -23.52 9.06
N ALA A 61 -0.60 -22.54 9.94
CA ALA A 61 -1.65 -22.13 10.87
C ALA A 61 -2.94 -21.78 10.10
N PRO A 62 -4.12 -21.86 10.73
CA PRO A 62 -5.35 -21.49 10.04
C PRO A 62 -5.55 -19.97 9.91
N PHE A 63 -6.41 -19.55 8.99
CA PHE A 63 -6.88 -18.18 8.91
C PHE A 63 -7.66 -17.85 10.17
N GLU A 64 -7.33 -16.74 10.79
CA GLU A 64 -7.85 -16.31 12.09
C GLU A 64 -8.03 -14.79 12.14
N GLY A 65 -8.88 -14.35 13.06
CA GLY A 65 -9.23 -12.94 13.24
C GLY A 65 -10.25 -12.43 12.22
N ASP A 66 -10.56 -11.15 12.34
CA ASP A 66 -11.47 -10.44 11.44
C ASP A 66 -10.66 -9.54 10.51
N VAL A 67 -10.98 -9.61 9.23
CA VAL A 67 -10.49 -8.68 8.22
C VAL A 67 -11.50 -7.57 8.04
N ARG A 68 -11.06 -6.33 8.23
CA ARG A 68 -11.89 -5.15 8.02
C ARG A 68 -11.49 -4.46 6.74
N VAL A 69 -12.48 -4.22 5.88
CA VAL A 69 -12.32 -3.51 4.61
C VAL A 69 -13.05 -2.19 4.71
N THR A 70 -12.36 -1.09 4.46
CA THR A 70 -12.96 0.25 4.44
C THR A 70 -12.66 0.93 3.12
N ARG A 71 -13.64 1.67 2.61
CA ARG A 71 -13.48 2.48 1.40
C ARG A 71 -13.73 3.93 1.76
N TRP A 72 -12.83 4.78 1.30
CA TRP A 72 -12.81 6.19 1.62
C TRP A 72 -13.02 7.01 0.36
N ARG A 73 -13.40 8.28 0.52
CA ARG A 73 -13.50 9.24 -0.56
C ARG A 73 -12.60 10.41 -0.26
N ALA A 74 -11.92 10.90 -1.28
CA ALA A 74 -11.19 12.15 -1.19
C ALA A 74 -12.09 13.29 -0.70
N PRO A 75 -11.59 14.16 0.19
CA PRO A 75 -12.31 15.37 0.58
C PRO A 75 -12.60 16.27 -0.63
N HIS A 76 -13.62 17.10 -0.47
CA HIS A 76 -13.76 18.28 -1.33
C HIS A 76 -12.62 19.28 -1.08
N HIS A 77 -12.38 20.16 -2.04
CA HIS A 77 -11.32 21.18 -1.93
C HIS A 77 -11.43 22.01 -0.63
N ASP A 78 -12.65 22.34 -0.20
CA ASP A 78 -12.88 23.15 1.00
C ASP A 78 -12.72 22.36 2.31
N GLU A 79 -12.61 21.03 2.21
CA GLU A 79 -12.37 20.11 3.32
C GLU A 79 -10.89 19.74 3.44
N MET A 80 -10.07 20.06 2.43
CA MET A 80 -8.62 19.81 2.44
C MET A 80 -7.92 20.60 3.54
N PRO A 81 -6.81 20.07 4.10
CA PRO A 81 -6.03 20.82 5.07
C PRO A 81 -5.50 22.10 4.41
N ALA A 82 -5.63 23.23 5.11
CA ALA A 82 -5.21 24.51 4.57
C ALA A 82 -3.70 24.55 4.30
N THR A 83 -2.89 23.93 5.17
CA THR A 83 -1.42 23.84 5.09
C THR A 83 -1.00 22.37 5.25
N LEU A 84 0.29 22.05 5.08
CA LEU A 84 0.81 20.69 5.33
C LEU A 84 0.89 20.33 6.83
N GLY A 85 0.55 21.24 7.75
CA GLY A 85 0.40 20.88 9.18
C GLY A 85 1.70 20.68 9.96
N PHE A 86 2.79 21.38 9.61
CA PHE A 86 4.06 21.32 10.36
C PHE A 86 3.93 21.72 11.84
N ASP A 87 2.93 22.52 12.21
CA ASP A 87 2.64 22.90 13.60
C ASP A 87 2.25 21.70 14.48
N ALA A 88 1.74 20.61 13.87
CA ALA A 88 1.39 19.39 14.58
C ALA A 88 2.61 18.45 14.79
N GLY A 89 3.73 18.73 14.12
CA GLY A 89 4.93 17.91 14.09
C GLY A 89 5.45 17.72 12.66
N THR A 90 6.69 17.25 12.55
CA THR A 90 7.31 16.89 11.28
C THR A 90 7.30 15.37 11.12
N VAL A 91 6.90 14.88 9.95
CA VAL A 91 6.99 13.45 9.64
C VAL A 91 8.46 13.01 9.58
N GLU A 92 8.79 11.94 10.29
CA GLU A 92 10.11 11.30 10.19
C GLU A 92 10.17 10.52 8.87
N MET A 93 11.23 10.70 8.08
CA MET A 93 11.35 10.02 6.78
C MET A 93 12.61 9.15 6.73
N SER A 94 12.44 7.89 6.35
CA SER A 94 13.53 6.93 6.14
C SER A 94 13.51 6.37 4.72
N PHE A 95 14.69 6.04 4.18
CA PHE A 95 14.88 5.68 2.77
C PHE A 95 15.68 4.38 2.62
N PRO A 96 15.19 3.24 3.14
CA PRO A 96 15.94 2.00 3.06
C PRO A 96 16.03 1.50 1.61
N ALA A 97 17.23 1.07 1.23
CA ALA A 97 17.48 0.34 -0.02
C ALA A 97 17.07 -1.13 0.14
N SER A 98 15.77 -1.35 0.33
CA SER A 98 15.18 -2.68 0.54
C SER A 98 13.79 -2.75 -0.08
N ILE A 99 13.27 -3.97 -0.18
CA ILE A 99 11.82 -4.20 -0.32
C ILE A 99 11.10 -3.86 1.00
N PHE A 100 9.77 -3.94 1.00
CA PHE A 100 8.97 -3.68 2.20
C PHE A 100 9.39 -4.61 3.35
N ALA A 101 9.90 -3.99 4.42
CA ALA A 101 10.17 -4.69 5.67
C ALA A 101 8.86 -4.76 6.47
N TYR A 102 8.30 -5.98 6.60
CA TYR A 102 7.06 -6.26 7.34
C TYR A 102 7.30 -6.48 8.86
N ASP A 103 8.36 -5.89 9.39
CA ASP A 103 8.89 -6.09 10.74
C ASP A 103 8.82 -4.82 11.60
N ILE A 104 8.01 -3.84 11.19
CA ILE A 104 7.79 -2.61 11.95
C ILE A 104 7.21 -2.97 13.33
N PRO A 105 7.86 -2.59 14.45
CA PRO A 105 7.37 -2.89 15.78
C PRO A 105 5.97 -2.32 16.02
N THR A 106 5.13 -3.03 16.78
CA THR A 106 3.79 -2.57 17.17
C THR A 106 3.78 -1.66 18.40
N THR A 107 4.95 -1.44 19.01
CA THR A 107 5.16 -0.54 20.14
C THR A 107 6.46 0.23 19.93
N SER A 108 6.43 1.53 20.16
CA SER A 108 7.60 2.41 20.04
C SER A 108 8.52 2.27 21.25
N GLN A 109 9.74 2.84 21.15
CA GLN A 109 10.70 2.85 22.26
C GLN A 109 10.16 3.54 23.52
N ASP A 110 9.29 4.54 23.37
CA ASP A 110 8.60 5.24 24.46
C ASP A 110 7.28 4.57 24.90
N GLY A 111 7.03 3.32 24.48
CA GLY A 111 5.91 2.50 24.95
C GLY A 111 4.56 2.82 24.31
N LYS A 112 4.52 3.65 23.26
CA LYS A 112 3.27 3.99 22.56
C LYS A 112 2.92 2.91 21.53
N PRO A 113 1.63 2.60 21.33
CA PRO A 113 1.21 1.77 20.20
C PRO A 113 1.68 2.35 18.87
N VAL A 114 2.18 1.48 18.00
CA VAL A 114 2.57 1.79 16.62
C VAL A 114 1.65 1.01 15.70
N VAL A 115 1.03 1.70 14.75
CA VAL A 115 0.14 1.10 13.76
C VAL A 115 0.80 1.20 12.38
N PRO A 116 1.47 0.12 11.91
CA PRO A 116 2.08 0.10 10.59
C PRO A 116 1.04 -0.12 9.50
N TRP A 117 1.24 0.58 8.38
CA TRP A 117 0.46 0.48 7.16
C TRP A 117 1.38 0.31 5.95
N TYR A 118 1.00 -0.55 5.02
CA TYR A 118 1.77 -0.87 3.83
C TYR A 118 1.00 -0.47 2.57
N VAL A 119 1.61 0.35 1.73
CA VAL A 119 0.97 0.85 0.51
C VAL A 119 0.98 -0.22 -0.58
N ASN A 120 -0.21 -0.63 -1.03
CA ASN A 120 -0.38 -1.38 -2.26
C ASN A 120 -0.43 -0.41 -3.44
N PHE A 121 0.42 -0.62 -4.44
CA PHE A 121 0.46 0.18 -5.68
C PHE A 121 -0.61 -0.30 -6.65
N ALA A 122 -1.85 -0.20 -6.21
CA ALA A 122 -3.01 -0.80 -6.84
C ALA A 122 -3.29 -0.27 -8.25
N ASP A 123 -3.97 -1.07 -9.06
CA ASP A 123 -4.78 -0.55 -10.16
C ASP A 123 -6.04 0.16 -9.62
N SER A 124 -6.72 0.92 -10.49
CA SER A 124 -8.08 1.43 -10.26
C SER A 124 -9.04 0.32 -9.80
N ASN A 125 -8.88 -0.89 -10.29
CA ASN A 125 -9.51 -2.12 -9.82
C ASN A 125 -8.65 -2.72 -8.71
N VAL A 126 -9.08 -2.59 -7.46
CA VAL A 126 -8.31 -3.06 -6.30
C VAL A 126 -7.97 -4.53 -6.47
N PHE A 127 -6.68 -4.89 -6.37
CA PHE A 127 -6.19 -6.26 -6.57
C PHE A 127 -6.72 -6.88 -7.88
N GLY A 128 -6.87 -6.12 -8.97
CA GLY A 128 -7.57 -6.59 -10.18
C GLY A 128 -6.83 -7.69 -10.94
N PHE A 129 -5.50 -7.66 -10.90
CA PHE A 129 -4.63 -8.52 -11.73
C PHE A 129 -3.89 -9.60 -10.94
N TYR A 130 -4.17 -9.73 -9.64
CA TYR A 130 -3.49 -10.68 -8.74
C TYR A 130 -3.48 -12.13 -9.23
N GLY A 131 -4.52 -12.58 -9.95
CA GLY A 131 -4.61 -13.95 -10.46
C GLY A 131 -3.71 -14.23 -11.67
N GLY A 132 -3.22 -13.20 -12.37
CA GLY A 132 -2.44 -13.28 -13.60
C GLY A 132 -0.98 -13.69 -13.39
N GLY A 133 -0.21 -13.78 -14.48
CA GLY A 133 1.21 -14.18 -14.44
C GLY A 133 2.15 -13.13 -13.88
N LEU A 134 1.81 -11.85 -14.05
CA LEU A 134 2.64 -10.74 -13.62
C LEU A 134 2.87 -10.75 -12.10
N TYR A 135 4.10 -10.43 -11.69
CA TYR A 135 4.52 -10.36 -10.29
C TYR A 135 5.13 -8.99 -9.99
N ALA A 136 4.32 -7.94 -10.17
CA ALA A 136 4.64 -6.59 -9.76
C ALA A 136 4.19 -6.36 -8.30
N GLN A 137 4.42 -5.16 -7.77
CA GLN A 137 4.28 -4.90 -6.33
C GLN A 137 2.87 -5.20 -5.78
N ASP A 138 1.80 -4.90 -6.54
CA ASP A 138 0.43 -5.25 -6.13
C ASP A 138 0.28 -6.77 -6.02
N GLU A 139 0.61 -7.50 -7.09
CA GLU A 139 0.46 -8.95 -7.12
C GLU A 139 1.37 -9.68 -6.13
N MET A 140 2.57 -9.15 -5.87
CA MET A 140 3.46 -9.65 -4.82
C MET A 140 2.77 -9.58 -3.46
N GLN A 141 2.20 -8.41 -3.11
CA GLN A 141 1.57 -8.22 -1.81
C GLN A 141 0.33 -9.12 -1.64
N VAL A 142 -0.48 -9.31 -2.70
CA VAL A 142 -1.62 -10.25 -2.67
C VAL A 142 -1.16 -11.70 -2.57
N THR A 143 -0.03 -12.06 -3.20
CA THR A 143 0.53 -13.41 -3.11
C THR A 143 1.06 -13.70 -1.69
N GLU A 144 1.69 -12.71 -1.06
CA GLU A 144 2.16 -12.84 0.33
C GLU A 144 1.03 -12.80 1.37
N HIS A 145 -0.10 -12.15 1.04
CA HIS A 145 -1.30 -12.06 1.86
C HIS A 145 -2.52 -12.61 1.10
N PRO A 146 -2.65 -13.94 0.95
CA PRO A 146 -3.66 -14.53 0.06
C PRO A 146 -5.10 -14.10 0.32
N ILE A 147 -5.42 -13.71 1.56
CA ILE A 147 -6.74 -13.19 1.92
C ILE A 147 -7.14 -11.92 1.17
N LEU A 148 -6.18 -11.15 0.64
CA LEU A 148 -6.47 -10.00 -0.23
C LEU A 148 -7.15 -10.43 -1.53
N GLY A 149 -6.80 -11.61 -2.08
CA GLY A 149 -7.49 -12.21 -3.21
C GLY A 149 -8.94 -12.55 -2.86
N SER A 150 -9.19 -13.03 -1.64
CA SER A 150 -10.54 -13.27 -1.14
C SER A 150 -11.35 -11.99 -0.92
N VAL A 151 -10.70 -10.93 -0.41
CA VAL A 151 -11.31 -9.59 -0.32
C VAL A 151 -11.76 -9.12 -1.70
N ARG A 152 -10.92 -9.28 -2.74
CA ARG A 152 -11.31 -8.97 -4.11
C ARG A 152 -12.56 -9.74 -4.54
N GLN A 153 -12.57 -11.06 -4.34
CA GLN A 153 -13.72 -11.89 -4.71
C GLN A 153 -15.00 -11.53 -3.96
N MET A 154 -14.89 -11.19 -2.67
CA MET A 154 -16.01 -10.67 -1.90
C MET A 154 -16.55 -9.38 -2.51
N LEU A 155 -15.70 -8.39 -2.78
CA LEU A 155 -16.11 -7.10 -3.34
C LEU A 155 -16.76 -7.24 -4.73
N GLU A 156 -16.27 -8.16 -5.57
CA GLU A 156 -16.87 -8.47 -6.89
C GLU A 156 -18.25 -9.11 -6.78
N ASN A 157 -18.48 -9.91 -5.73
CA ASN A 157 -19.74 -10.63 -5.53
C ASN A 157 -20.76 -9.84 -4.70
N LEU A 158 -20.44 -8.62 -4.25
CA LEU A 158 -21.37 -7.78 -3.49
C LEU A 158 -22.55 -7.35 -4.36
N ASP A 159 -23.75 -7.50 -3.81
CA ASP A 159 -24.95 -6.90 -4.37
C ASP A 159 -24.87 -5.37 -4.22
N LEU A 160 -24.43 -4.69 -5.28
CA LEU A 160 -24.27 -3.24 -5.31
C LEU A 160 -25.61 -2.50 -5.22
N SER A 161 -26.76 -3.16 -5.44
CA SER A 161 -28.06 -2.54 -5.16
C SER A 161 -28.27 -2.33 -3.66
N LYS A 162 -27.67 -3.19 -2.83
CA LYS A 162 -27.69 -3.10 -1.36
C LYS A 162 -26.47 -2.36 -0.81
N ASN A 163 -25.32 -2.45 -1.48
CA ASN A 163 -24.05 -1.88 -1.04
C ASN A 163 -23.40 -0.98 -2.11
N PRO A 164 -24.07 0.09 -2.59
CA PRO A 164 -23.64 0.84 -3.77
C PRO A 164 -22.29 1.54 -3.63
N LYS A 165 -21.83 1.75 -2.38
CA LYS A 165 -20.57 2.44 -2.07
C LYS A 165 -19.38 1.49 -1.92
N MET A 166 -19.59 0.19 -1.69
CA MET A 166 -18.52 -0.79 -1.49
C MET A 166 -18.08 -1.42 -2.81
N LYS A 167 -17.60 -0.59 -3.74
CA LYS A 167 -17.10 -1.03 -5.05
C LYS A 167 -15.66 -1.50 -4.93
N ALA A 168 -15.26 -2.46 -5.77
CA ALA A 168 -13.88 -2.94 -5.91
C ALA A 168 -12.95 -1.95 -6.63
N LEU A 169 -13.07 -0.65 -6.33
CA LEU A 169 -12.39 0.44 -7.01
C LEU A 169 -11.62 1.33 -6.02
N THR A 170 -10.32 1.49 -6.26
CA THR A 170 -9.45 2.45 -5.54
C THR A 170 -9.56 3.87 -6.11
N MET A 171 -10.18 4.02 -7.28
CA MET A 171 -10.37 5.28 -7.98
C MET A 171 -11.66 5.24 -8.82
N GLU A 172 -12.47 6.29 -8.73
CA GLU A 172 -13.57 6.58 -9.67
C GLU A 172 -13.20 7.86 -10.44
N THR A 173 -14.09 8.86 -10.49
CA THR A 173 -13.73 10.21 -10.95
C THR A 173 -12.82 10.95 -9.97
N GLN A 174 -12.76 10.46 -8.73
CA GLN A 174 -11.94 10.96 -7.62
C GLN A 174 -11.25 9.77 -6.94
N PRO A 175 -10.18 10.00 -6.16
CA PRO A 175 -9.55 8.95 -5.39
C PRO A 175 -10.52 8.34 -4.38
N THR A 176 -10.57 7.01 -4.33
CA THR A 176 -11.39 6.26 -3.38
C THR A 176 -10.62 5.10 -2.75
N PRO A 177 -9.58 5.38 -1.93
CA PRO A 177 -8.69 4.35 -1.43
C PRO A 177 -9.44 3.29 -0.64
N ILE A 178 -8.93 2.06 -0.73
CA ILE A 178 -9.43 0.91 0.04
C ILE A 178 -8.37 0.53 1.05
N LEU A 179 -8.75 0.48 2.32
CA LEU A 179 -7.90 0.00 3.40
C LEU A 179 -8.36 -1.40 3.80
N VAL A 180 -7.39 -2.28 4.02
CA VAL A 180 -7.65 -3.64 4.51
C VAL A 180 -6.83 -3.87 5.78
N GLU A 181 -7.50 -4.02 6.90
CA GLU A 181 -6.87 -4.17 8.22
C GLU A 181 -6.76 -5.64 8.62
N ASN A 182 -5.76 -5.96 9.43
CA ASN A 182 -5.55 -7.29 10.02
C ASN A 182 -5.44 -8.43 8.99
N VAL A 183 -4.66 -8.23 7.93
CA VAL A 183 -4.44 -9.29 6.95
C VAL A 183 -3.24 -10.14 7.32
N GLN A 184 -3.44 -11.45 7.33
CA GLN A 184 -2.36 -12.41 7.55
C GLN A 184 -1.42 -12.43 6.34
N ARG A 185 -0.14 -12.10 6.57
CA ARG A 185 0.96 -12.44 5.68
C ARG A 185 1.36 -13.87 5.97
N ARG A 186 1.32 -14.72 4.95
CA ARG A 186 1.53 -16.16 5.11
C ARG A 186 2.79 -16.67 4.44
N VAL A 187 3.33 -15.93 3.49
CA VAL A 187 4.56 -16.31 2.80
C VAL A 187 5.42 -15.09 2.54
N VAL A 188 6.70 -15.36 2.31
CA VAL A 188 7.66 -14.46 1.68
C VAL A 188 8.11 -15.13 0.40
N VAL A 189 8.16 -14.40 -0.70
CA VAL A 189 8.82 -14.87 -1.92
C VAL A 189 10.05 -14.00 -2.16
N ASP A 190 11.24 -14.60 -2.07
CA ASP A 190 12.48 -13.90 -2.38
C ASP A 190 12.59 -13.66 -3.89
N THR A 191 12.51 -12.40 -4.29
CA THR A 191 12.61 -12.00 -5.69
C THR A 191 14.01 -11.62 -6.14
N PHE A 192 14.99 -11.59 -5.24
CA PHE A 192 16.35 -11.21 -5.57
C PHE A 192 17.06 -12.30 -6.40
N PRO A 193 18.10 -11.93 -7.17
CA PRO A 193 18.94 -12.89 -7.88
C PRO A 193 19.49 -13.99 -6.98
N SER A 194 19.40 -15.24 -7.44
CA SER A 194 19.92 -16.42 -6.76
C SER A 194 20.52 -17.41 -7.75
N ALA A 195 21.17 -18.47 -7.27
CA ALA A 195 21.68 -19.53 -8.15
C ALA A 195 20.57 -20.21 -8.97
N ALA A 196 19.36 -20.33 -8.40
CA ALA A 196 18.19 -20.91 -9.06
C ALA A 196 17.42 -19.90 -9.94
N ALA A 197 17.64 -18.60 -9.76
CA ALA A 197 17.05 -17.51 -10.54
C ALA A 197 18.06 -16.37 -10.71
N PRO A 198 19.04 -16.46 -11.62
CA PRO A 198 20.12 -15.46 -11.74
C PRO A 198 19.64 -14.05 -12.11
N GLY A 199 18.47 -13.94 -12.75
CA GLY A 199 17.82 -12.65 -13.06
C GLY A 199 16.84 -12.17 -11.99
N GLY A 200 16.70 -12.90 -10.88
CA GLY A 200 15.62 -12.70 -9.90
C GLY A 200 14.26 -13.21 -10.40
N LEU A 201 13.23 -12.95 -9.60
CA LEU A 201 11.85 -13.41 -9.86
C LEU A 201 10.86 -12.25 -10.02
N TYR A 202 11.29 -11.01 -10.21
CA TYR A 202 10.36 -9.89 -10.36
C TYR A 202 9.65 -9.89 -11.73
N GLY A 203 8.37 -9.50 -11.78
CA GLY A 203 7.60 -9.35 -13.01
C GLY A 203 7.39 -10.68 -13.75
N ASN A 204 7.57 -10.69 -15.07
CA ASN A 204 7.39 -11.89 -15.90
C ASN A 204 8.36 -13.04 -15.57
N ALA A 205 9.50 -12.76 -14.91
CA ALA A 205 10.44 -13.80 -14.49
C ALA A 205 9.78 -14.79 -13.51
N PHE A 206 8.90 -14.31 -12.62
CA PHE A 206 8.11 -15.16 -11.73
C PHE A 206 7.24 -16.13 -12.53
N ALA A 207 6.56 -15.67 -13.58
CA ALA A 207 5.65 -16.48 -14.37
C ALA A 207 6.38 -17.63 -15.10
N SER A 208 7.58 -17.33 -15.60
CA SER A 208 8.40 -18.25 -16.37
C SER A 208 9.19 -19.25 -15.51
N ALA A 209 9.45 -18.95 -14.24
CA ALA A 209 10.22 -19.79 -13.34
C ALA A 209 9.61 -21.20 -13.16
N SER A 210 10.45 -22.20 -12.92
CA SER A 210 10.01 -23.57 -12.61
C SER A 210 9.42 -23.64 -11.20
N PHE A 211 8.64 -24.68 -10.91
CA PHE A 211 8.07 -24.87 -9.58
C PHE A 211 9.15 -25.05 -8.52
N GLU A 212 10.25 -25.73 -8.84
CA GLU A 212 11.38 -25.93 -7.93
C GLU A 212 12.01 -24.59 -7.53
N THR A 213 12.23 -23.70 -8.50
CA THR A 213 12.73 -22.34 -8.22
C THR A 213 11.77 -21.56 -7.32
N ILE A 214 10.45 -21.65 -7.58
CA ILE A 214 9.45 -20.95 -6.76
C ILE A 214 9.40 -21.52 -5.34
N VAL A 215 9.45 -22.85 -5.17
CA VAL A 215 9.50 -23.48 -3.84
C VAL A 215 10.74 -23.04 -3.08
N GLN A 216 11.91 -23.03 -3.72
CA GLN A 216 13.16 -22.59 -3.08
C GLN A 216 13.13 -21.13 -2.65
N ALA A 217 12.45 -20.27 -3.42
CA ALA A 217 12.31 -18.85 -3.11
C ALA A 217 11.19 -18.55 -2.11
N THR A 218 10.31 -19.52 -1.80
CA THR A 218 9.13 -19.29 -0.96
C THR A 218 9.37 -19.76 0.48
N HIS A 219 9.17 -18.84 1.43
CA HIS A 219 9.20 -19.13 2.86
C HIS A 219 7.82 -18.99 3.46
N VAL A 220 7.25 -20.07 3.98
CA VAL A 220 5.97 -20.04 4.72
C VAL A 220 6.20 -19.46 6.11
N LEU A 221 5.39 -18.47 6.48
CA LEU A 221 5.40 -17.83 7.79
C LEU A 221 4.48 -18.61 8.74
N ASN A 222 5.07 -19.24 9.76
CA ASN A 222 4.33 -19.97 10.79
C ASN A 222 4.91 -19.65 12.18
N PRO A 223 4.22 -18.85 13.01
CA PRO A 223 2.91 -18.25 12.77
C PRO A 223 2.92 -17.17 11.67
N PRO A 224 1.78 -16.90 11.01
CA PRO A 224 1.66 -15.78 10.09
C PRO A 224 1.82 -14.44 10.82
N THR A 225 2.31 -13.42 10.11
CA THR A 225 2.36 -12.04 10.62
C THR A 225 1.14 -11.24 10.17
N MET A 226 0.87 -10.12 10.83
CA MET A 226 -0.31 -9.28 10.54
C MET A 226 0.10 -7.96 9.91
N SER A 227 -0.59 -7.55 8.86
CA SER A 227 -0.36 -6.29 8.16
C SER A 227 -1.65 -5.48 8.03
N ASN A 228 -1.53 -4.17 7.86
CA ASN A 228 -2.62 -3.30 7.39
C ASN A 228 -2.21 -2.70 6.04
N ILE A 229 -3.13 -2.70 5.08
CA ILE A 229 -2.84 -2.36 3.67
C ILE A 229 -3.59 -1.10 3.28
N ILE A 230 -2.93 -0.20 2.55
CA ILE A 230 -3.53 0.97 1.90
C ILE A 230 -3.47 0.76 0.38
N ALA A 231 -4.60 0.53 -0.28
CA ALA A 231 -4.66 0.41 -1.73
C ALA A 231 -5.02 1.74 -2.39
N ILE A 232 -4.06 2.30 -3.15
CA ILE A 232 -4.18 3.55 -3.90
C ILE A 232 -3.67 3.40 -5.33
N ALA A 233 -4.44 3.90 -6.30
CA ALA A 233 -4.04 3.90 -7.71
C ALA A 233 -3.34 5.19 -8.12
N ALA A 234 -2.13 5.06 -8.67
CA ALA A 234 -1.43 6.22 -9.24
C ALA A 234 -2.03 6.57 -10.61
N GLN A 235 -1.89 7.83 -11.02
CA GLN A 235 -2.06 8.16 -12.44
C GLN A 235 -0.88 7.60 -13.23
N GLY A 236 -1.15 7.02 -14.40
CA GLY A 236 -0.14 6.44 -15.27
C GLY A 236 -0.19 6.97 -16.69
N TYR A 237 0.85 6.63 -17.45
CA TYR A 237 0.94 6.83 -18.90
C TYR A 237 0.95 8.29 -19.37
N GLY A 238 1.33 9.21 -18.48
CA GLY A 238 1.54 10.60 -18.86
C GLY A 238 2.81 10.80 -19.67
N PHE A 239 2.92 11.97 -20.30
CA PHE A 239 4.06 12.36 -21.12
C PHE A 239 4.42 13.83 -20.87
N GLY A 240 5.65 14.21 -21.20
CA GLY A 240 6.11 15.61 -21.04
C GLY A 240 6.32 16.00 -19.57
N GLU A 241 6.13 17.28 -19.27
CA GLU A 241 6.23 17.83 -17.91
C GLU A 241 4.96 17.53 -17.10
N TYR A 242 5.11 17.35 -15.79
CA TYR A 242 3.96 17.22 -14.90
C TYR A 242 3.19 18.55 -14.83
N ALA A 243 1.91 18.51 -15.21
CA ALA A 243 0.99 19.62 -15.04
C ALA A 243 0.39 19.63 -13.63
N LEU A 244 0.05 20.81 -13.10
CA LEU A 244 -0.55 20.95 -11.77
C LEU A 244 -1.78 20.07 -11.52
N PRO A 245 -2.73 19.86 -12.46
CA PRO A 245 -3.88 18.96 -12.22
C PRO A 245 -3.47 17.51 -11.92
N VAL A 246 -2.42 17.01 -12.58
CA VAL A 246 -1.87 15.67 -12.33
C VAL A 246 -1.21 15.61 -10.95
N ILE A 247 -0.42 16.64 -10.60
CA ILE A 247 0.24 16.73 -9.29
C ILE A 247 -0.82 16.78 -8.17
N ASN A 248 -1.85 17.61 -8.34
CA ASN A 248 -2.97 17.73 -7.40
C ASN A 248 -3.70 16.41 -7.20
N PHE A 249 -4.02 15.71 -8.29
CA PHE A 249 -4.73 14.44 -8.19
C PHE A 249 -3.87 13.37 -7.49
N SER A 250 -2.60 13.24 -7.88
CA SER A 250 -1.69 12.28 -7.25
C SER A 250 -1.47 12.58 -5.77
N PHE A 251 -1.36 13.86 -5.40
CA PHE A 251 -1.34 14.29 -4.00
C PHE A 251 -2.63 13.93 -3.27
N LEU A 252 -3.78 14.25 -3.85
CA LEU A 252 -5.08 13.94 -3.25
C LEU A 252 -5.27 12.44 -3.03
N THR A 253 -4.81 11.60 -3.96
CA THR A 253 -4.82 10.15 -3.80
C THR A 253 -3.98 9.68 -2.61
N ALA A 254 -2.71 10.07 -2.56
CA ALA A 254 -1.82 9.68 -1.47
C ALA A 254 -2.32 10.23 -0.12
N TYR A 255 -2.69 11.51 -0.08
CA TYR A 255 -3.23 12.17 1.11
C TYR A 255 -4.47 11.45 1.63
N THR A 256 -5.43 11.12 0.76
CA THR A 256 -6.67 10.44 1.18
C THR A 256 -6.35 9.06 1.79
N GLY A 257 -5.45 8.28 1.18
CA GLY A 257 -5.05 6.99 1.70
C GLY A 257 -4.35 7.09 3.06
N PHE A 258 -3.45 8.07 3.21
CA PHE A 258 -2.67 8.26 4.44
C PHE A 258 -3.53 8.85 5.57
N ALA A 259 -4.40 9.81 5.27
CA ALA A 259 -5.36 10.35 6.22
C ALA A 259 -6.36 9.29 6.69
N ALA A 260 -6.82 8.42 5.78
CA ALA A 260 -7.64 7.27 6.12
C ALA A 260 -6.92 6.30 7.05
N ALA A 261 -5.62 6.03 6.83
CA ALA A 261 -4.83 5.17 7.70
C ALA A 261 -4.68 5.76 9.11
N VAL A 262 -4.46 7.07 9.23
CA VAL A 262 -4.43 7.77 10.52
C VAL A 262 -5.79 7.69 11.22
N ALA A 263 -6.89 7.91 10.50
CA ALA A 263 -8.24 7.83 11.04
C ALA A 263 -8.60 6.40 11.49
N SER A 264 -8.31 5.38 10.67
CA SER A 264 -8.52 3.97 11.02
C SER A 264 -7.71 3.56 12.24
N SER A 265 -6.46 4.01 12.34
CA SER A 265 -5.59 3.75 13.51
C SER A 265 -6.18 4.34 14.79
N TRP A 266 -6.68 5.58 14.73
CA TRP A 266 -7.34 6.24 15.86
C TRP A 266 -8.60 5.49 16.30
N LEU A 267 -9.45 5.08 15.35
CA LEU A 267 -10.66 4.30 15.62
C LEU A 267 -10.32 2.96 16.28
N ARG A 268 -9.35 2.24 15.73
CA ARG A 268 -8.88 0.93 16.21
C ARG A 268 -8.39 0.97 17.65
N LEU A 269 -7.69 2.05 18.02
CA LEU A 269 -7.14 2.22 19.37
C LEU A 269 -8.16 2.77 20.38
N GLY A 270 -9.45 2.75 20.06
CA GLY A 270 -10.50 3.20 20.97
C GLY A 270 -10.64 4.71 21.07
N LYS A 271 -10.26 5.44 20.00
CA LYS A 271 -10.38 6.90 19.89
C LYS A 271 -9.67 7.64 21.03
N PRO A 272 -8.37 7.43 21.23
CA PRO A 272 -7.65 8.14 22.29
C PRO A 272 -7.79 9.66 22.12
N ALA A 273 -7.89 10.38 23.24
CA ALA A 273 -8.13 11.82 23.24
C ALA A 273 -6.95 12.61 22.65
N ASP A 274 -5.73 12.10 22.82
CA ASP A 274 -4.49 12.72 22.34
C ASP A 274 -3.92 11.97 21.12
N ARG A 275 -3.67 12.67 20.02
CA ARG A 275 -3.03 12.12 18.81
C ARG A 275 -1.62 11.60 19.09
N LYS A 276 -0.93 12.16 20.08
CA LYS A 276 0.44 11.77 20.44
C LYS A 276 0.51 10.48 21.27
N SER A 277 -0.63 9.88 21.60
CA SER A 277 -0.69 8.63 22.36
C SER A 277 -0.36 7.38 21.54
N PHE A 278 -0.31 7.48 20.20
CA PHE A 278 0.05 6.41 19.29
C PHE A 278 0.83 6.96 18.09
N LYS A 279 1.52 6.08 17.37
CA LYS A 279 2.21 6.39 16.12
C LYS A 279 1.59 5.67 14.93
N VAL A 280 1.55 6.35 13.80
CA VAL A 280 1.16 5.79 12.50
C VAL A 280 2.38 5.81 11.60
N VAL A 281 2.75 4.63 11.11
CA VAL A 281 3.90 4.45 10.23
C VAL A 281 3.38 3.99 8.87
N ILE A 282 3.79 4.66 7.80
CA ILE A 282 3.44 4.28 6.43
C ILE A 282 4.68 3.78 5.72
N ASN A 283 4.64 2.54 5.26
CA ASN A 283 5.65 1.92 4.42
C ASN A 283 5.19 1.96 2.96
N THR A 284 5.96 2.65 2.12
CA THR A 284 5.68 2.90 0.72
C THR A 284 6.96 2.81 -0.11
N GLY A 285 6.91 3.20 -1.38
CA GLY A 285 8.07 3.26 -2.25
C GLY A 285 7.76 4.00 -3.55
N ASN A 286 8.32 3.50 -4.65
CA ASN A 286 8.18 4.04 -6.01
C ASN A 286 6.77 3.81 -6.62
N TRP A 287 5.74 4.25 -5.89
CA TRP A 287 4.34 4.19 -6.27
C TRP A 287 4.11 4.88 -7.63
N GLY A 288 3.57 4.13 -8.59
CA GLY A 288 3.29 4.63 -9.93
C GLY A 288 4.51 4.80 -10.84
N CYS A 289 5.73 4.43 -10.42
CA CYS A 289 6.95 4.69 -11.23
C CYS A 289 7.38 3.55 -12.15
N GLY A 290 6.87 2.33 -11.94
CA GLY A 290 7.15 1.16 -12.79
C GLY A 290 6.27 1.16 -14.04
N ALA A 291 5.31 0.23 -14.08
CA ALA A 291 4.39 0.06 -15.22
C ALA A 291 3.64 1.36 -15.60
N PHE A 292 3.44 2.28 -14.66
CA PHE A 292 2.71 3.53 -14.89
C PHE A 292 3.61 4.68 -15.37
N GLY A 293 4.94 4.52 -15.33
CA GLY A 293 5.90 5.48 -15.90
C GLY A 293 6.05 6.79 -15.14
N GLY A 294 5.63 6.85 -13.87
CA GLY A 294 5.80 8.03 -13.03
C GLY A 294 7.26 8.36 -12.75
N ASN A 295 7.57 9.65 -12.57
CA ASN A 295 8.90 10.10 -12.18
C ASN A 295 9.14 9.85 -10.68
N PRO A 296 10.16 9.07 -10.26
CA PRO A 296 10.35 8.74 -8.86
C PRO A 296 10.60 9.94 -7.95
N THR A 297 11.27 10.99 -8.45
CA THR A 297 11.48 12.23 -7.68
C THR A 297 10.15 12.95 -7.42
N MET A 298 9.32 13.10 -8.46
CA MET A 298 8.00 13.74 -8.33
C MET A 298 7.09 12.94 -7.40
N MET A 299 7.01 11.63 -7.59
CA MET A 299 6.15 10.76 -6.78
C MET A 299 6.60 10.69 -5.31
N ALA A 300 7.90 10.79 -5.03
CA ALA A 300 8.42 10.91 -3.67
C ALA A 300 8.00 12.25 -3.02
N LEU A 301 8.20 13.38 -3.70
CA LEU A 301 7.80 14.71 -3.19
C LEU A 301 6.30 14.78 -2.88
N ILE A 302 5.47 14.20 -3.75
CA ILE A 302 4.02 14.11 -3.55
C ILE A 302 3.68 13.30 -2.30
N GLN A 303 4.32 12.14 -2.10
CA GLN A 303 4.10 11.29 -0.92
C GLN A 303 4.60 11.95 0.37
N PHE A 304 5.69 12.72 0.33
CA PHE A 304 6.20 13.48 1.48
C PHE A 304 5.19 14.54 1.92
N ALA A 305 4.67 15.32 0.97
CA ALA A 305 3.64 16.31 1.23
C ALA A 305 2.36 15.65 1.77
N ALA A 306 1.92 14.53 1.18
CA ALA A 306 0.73 13.81 1.61
C ALA A 306 0.87 13.26 3.03
N ALA A 307 2.02 12.68 3.39
CA ALA A 307 2.28 12.13 4.70
C ALA A 307 2.29 13.23 5.78
N GLN A 308 2.97 14.34 5.49
CA GLN A 308 3.02 15.52 6.35
C GLN A 308 1.60 16.09 6.56
N ALA A 309 0.84 16.31 5.49
CA ALA A 309 -0.53 16.82 5.55
C ALA A 309 -1.51 15.89 6.30
N ALA A 310 -1.32 14.57 6.20
CA ALA A 310 -2.14 13.58 6.88
C ALA A 310 -1.81 13.44 8.37
N GLY A 311 -0.70 14.01 8.84
CA GLY A 311 -0.20 13.83 10.20
C GLY A 311 0.30 12.42 10.44
N VAL A 312 1.00 11.84 9.47
CA VAL A 312 1.75 10.58 9.62
C VAL A 312 2.98 10.85 10.50
N ASP A 313 3.30 9.92 11.41
CA ASP A 313 4.46 10.08 12.30
C ASP A 313 5.76 9.69 11.58
N GLU A 314 5.74 8.59 10.84
CA GLU A 314 6.90 8.11 10.08
C GLU A 314 6.50 7.61 8.68
N LEU A 315 7.25 8.02 7.66
CA LEU A 315 7.17 7.54 6.29
C LEU A 315 8.44 6.76 5.94
N ILE A 316 8.31 5.46 5.81
CA ILE A 316 9.37 4.57 5.32
C ILE A 316 9.21 4.44 3.81
N TYR A 317 10.14 5.01 3.05
CA TYR A 317 10.14 4.97 1.60
C TYR A 317 11.19 3.95 1.10
N SER A 318 10.73 2.73 0.85
CA SER A 318 11.55 1.63 0.34
C SER A 318 11.86 1.81 -1.15
N THR A 319 13.15 1.84 -1.49
CA THR A 319 13.60 2.10 -2.87
C THR A 319 14.03 0.85 -3.63
N VAL A 320 13.94 -0.34 -3.02
CA VAL A 320 14.47 -1.64 -3.49
C VAL A 320 16.00 -1.67 -3.59
N MET A 321 16.57 -0.66 -4.25
CA MET A 321 18.00 -0.40 -4.42
C MET A 321 18.28 1.07 -4.08
N PRO A 322 19.53 1.50 -3.81
CA PRO A 322 19.84 2.91 -3.62
C PRO A 322 19.35 3.76 -4.80
N SER A 323 18.54 4.79 -4.51
CA SER A 323 17.87 5.59 -5.54
C SER A 323 18.31 7.06 -5.50
N PRO A 324 19.07 7.55 -6.50
CA PRO A 324 19.40 8.96 -6.64
C PRO A 324 18.16 9.87 -6.73
N ALA A 325 17.06 9.36 -7.30
CA ALA A 325 15.83 10.13 -7.45
C ALA A 325 15.19 10.49 -6.10
N VAL A 326 15.19 9.55 -5.15
CA VAL A 326 14.63 9.78 -3.81
C VAL A 326 15.55 10.69 -2.98
N ASN A 327 16.87 10.55 -3.13
CA ASN A 327 17.82 11.50 -2.55
C ASN A 327 17.57 12.93 -3.07
N ARG A 328 17.34 13.07 -4.38
CA ARG A 328 17.00 14.36 -4.99
C ARG A 328 15.68 14.92 -4.47
N ALA A 329 14.66 14.07 -4.30
CA ALA A 329 13.39 14.49 -3.70
C ALA A 329 13.57 15.01 -2.28
N ARG A 330 14.39 14.34 -1.47
CA ARG A 330 14.71 14.76 -0.10
C ARG A 330 15.44 16.11 -0.07
N GLU A 331 16.40 16.33 -0.96
CA GLU A 331 17.08 17.62 -1.09
C GLU A 331 16.10 18.75 -1.40
N ILE A 332 15.26 18.56 -2.44
CA ILE A 332 14.24 19.54 -2.83
C ILE A 332 13.26 19.79 -1.67
N TRP A 333 12.83 18.75 -0.97
CA TRP A 333 11.97 18.89 0.19
C TRP A 333 12.59 19.79 1.26
N ASN A 334 13.85 19.53 1.62
CA ASN A 334 14.59 20.31 2.61
C ASN A 334 14.84 21.76 2.16
N GLU A 335 15.02 22.00 0.87
CA GLU A 335 15.13 23.35 0.29
C GLU A 335 13.79 24.12 0.39
N LEU A 336 12.66 23.45 0.20
CA LEU A 336 11.34 24.07 0.17
C LEU A 336 10.75 24.33 1.57
N VAL A 337 10.99 23.44 2.54
CA VAL A 337 10.42 23.52 3.91
C VAL A 337 10.61 24.91 4.56
N PRO A 338 11.80 25.53 4.60
CA PRO A 338 11.99 26.81 5.26
C PRO A 338 11.11 27.94 4.71
N THR A 339 10.75 27.88 3.42
CA THR A 339 10.00 28.95 2.74
C THR A 339 8.51 28.65 2.61
N LEU A 340 8.14 27.36 2.58
CA LEU A 340 6.77 26.93 2.33
C LEU A 340 6.05 26.35 3.56
N ARG A 341 6.73 26.11 4.69
CA ARG A 341 6.14 25.47 5.91
C ARG A 341 4.74 25.96 6.28
N ASP A 342 4.53 27.28 6.32
CA ASP A 342 3.27 27.89 6.75
C ASP A 342 2.38 28.30 5.55
N LYS A 343 2.77 27.91 4.33
CA LYS A 343 2.05 28.24 3.10
C LYS A 343 0.94 27.21 2.83
N PRO A 344 -0.10 27.63 2.08
CA PRO A 344 -1.16 26.71 1.71
C PRO A 344 -0.65 25.53 0.90
N VAL A 345 -1.36 24.40 0.96
CA VAL A 345 -1.02 23.19 0.18
C VAL A 345 -0.84 23.50 -1.30
N GLY A 346 -1.69 24.34 -1.90
CA GLY A 346 -1.56 24.75 -3.30
C GLY A 346 -0.22 25.42 -3.65
N ALA A 347 0.42 26.12 -2.69
CA ALA A 347 1.74 26.71 -2.91
C ALA A 347 2.84 25.65 -3.01
N TRP A 348 2.74 24.56 -2.24
CA TRP A 348 3.63 23.41 -2.35
C TRP A 348 3.50 22.71 -3.69
N LEU A 349 2.27 22.41 -4.10
CA LEU A 349 2.01 21.72 -5.37
C LEU A 349 2.41 22.59 -6.57
N GLY A 350 2.20 23.90 -6.49
CA GLY A 350 2.72 24.86 -7.48
C GLY A 350 4.25 24.96 -7.49
N ALA A 351 4.91 24.78 -6.35
CA ALA A 351 6.38 24.70 -6.32
C ALA A 351 6.87 23.41 -6.99
N PHE A 352 6.16 22.29 -6.83
CA PHE A 352 6.50 21.04 -7.51
C PHE A 352 6.34 21.14 -9.03
N GLU A 353 5.28 21.80 -9.51
CA GLU A 353 5.10 22.07 -10.95
C GLU A 353 6.27 22.88 -11.54
N LYS A 354 6.74 23.90 -10.81
CA LYS A 354 7.87 24.75 -11.24
C LYS A 354 9.20 24.01 -11.37
N LEU A 355 9.33 22.80 -10.80
CA LEU A 355 10.50 21.95 -11.01
C LEU A 355 10.58 21.43 -12.44
N ARG A 356 9.47 21.45 -13.19
CA ARG A 356 9.37 20.98 -14.59
C ARG A 356 9.89 19.55 -14.77
N LEU A 357 9.70 18.72 -13.73
CA LEU A 357 10.03 17.30 -13.82
C LEU A 357 9.16 16.67 -14.91
N ARG A 358 9.77 15.76 -15.67
CA ARG A 358 9.09 15.04 -16.74
C ARG A 358 8.70 13.65 -16.30
N TRP A 359 7.59 13.15 -16.85
CA TRP A 359 7.21 11.75 -16.74
C TRP A 359 8.38 10.83 -17.10
N GLY A 360 8.46 9.70 -16.40
CA GLY A 360 9.43 8.65 -16.67
C GLY A 360 9.01 7.79 -17.86
N VAL A 361 9.60 6.59 -17.93
CA VAL A 361 9.28 5.60 -18.97
C VAL A 361 8.59 4.42 -18.29
N SER A 362 7.41 4.04 -18.79
CA SER A 362 6.78 2.79 -18.38
C SER A 362 7.69 1.63 -18.77
N ASN A 363 8.01 0.77 -17.80
CA ASN A 363 8.83 -0.41 -18.05
C ASN A 363 7.99 -1.64 -18.45
N GLY A 364 6.66 -1.49 -18.58
CA GLY A 364 5.75 -2.54 -19.04
C GLY A 364 5.85 -3.85 -18.28
N THR A 365 6.32 -3.81 -17.02
CA THR A 365 6.67 -5.00 -16.23
C THR A 365 5.58 -6.04 -16.28
#